data_AF-A0A8H5P1Y5-F1
#
_entry.id   AF-A0A8H5P1Y5-F1
#
_cell.length_a   1.000
_cell.length_b   1.000
_cell.length_c   1.000
_cell.angle_alpha   90.00
_cell.angle_beta   90.00
_cell.angle_gamma   90.00
#
_symmetry.space_group_name_H-M   'P 1'
#
loop_
_entity.id
_entity.type
_entity.pdbx_description
1 polymer ?
#
loop_
_entity_poly.entity_id
_entity_poly.type
_entity_poly.pdbx_seq_one_letter_code
_entity_poly.pdbx_strand_id
1 'polypeptide(L)'
;MPLIDANTPPTSTDTHYVVYFASGQPSWCPDCRDALPALKAVFGGASDPTAYIVRVGSREEWRATPKNKYRLPPYNINGVPTVVKYKEGKEVGRLGDKESQVESSLRKLVSQ
;
A
#
# COMPACT_ATOMS: atom_id res chain seq x y z
N MET A 1 0.77 -14.78 6.03
CA MET A 1 2.13 -14.50 5.52
C MET A 1 2.37 -13.02 5.75
N PRO A 2 3.48 -12.60 6.36
CA PRO A 2 3.64 -11.22 6.75
C PRO A 2 3.79 -10.34 5.50
N LEU A 3 3.23 -9.14 5.58
CA LEU A 3 3.37 -8.06 4.61
C LEU A 3 4.79 -8.03 4.03
N ILE A 4 4.92 -8.23 2.72
CA ILE A 4 6.21 -8.40 2.06
C ILE A 4 6.78 -7.03 1.75
N ASP A 5 7.91 -6.65 2.33
CA ASP A 5 8.60 -5.43 1.93
C ASP A 5 9.16 -5.58 0.51
N ALA A 6 8.68 -4.73 -0.40
CA ALA A 6 9.08 -4.71 -1.79
C ALA A 6 9.60 -3.32 -2.18
N ASN A 7 10.74 -3.27 -2.89
CA ASN A 7 11.26 -2.01 -3.42
C ASN A 7 10.42 -1.50 -4.61
N THR A 8 9.73 -2.41 -5.30
CA THR A 8 8.88 -2.15 -6.45
C THR A 8 7.63 -3.02 -6.40
N PRO A 9 6.47 -2.52 -6.90
CA PRO A 9 5.29 -3.34 -7.05
C PRO A 9 5.61 -4.55 -7.93
N PRO A 10 5.18 -5.76 -7.54
CA PRO A 10 5.46 -6.96 -8.32
C PRO A 10 4.65 -6.95 -9.61
N THR A 11 5.21 -7.54 -10.65
CA THR A 11 4.55 -7.66 -11.97
C THR A 11 3.79 -8.98 -12.09
N SER A 12 3.41 -9.60 -10.97
CA SER A 12 2.77 -10.91 -11.00
C SER A 12 1.40 -10.86 -11.68
N THR A 13 1.06 -11.92 -12.41
CA THR A 13 -0.26 -12.12 -13.01
C THR A 13 -1.31 -12.49 -11.96
N ASP A 14 -0.88 -12.98 -10.81
CA ASP A 14 -1.78 -13.31 -9.70
C ASP A 14 -2.34 -12.05 -9.02
N THR A 15 -3.50 -12.21 -8.37
CA THR A 15 -4.09 -11.11 -7.60
C THR A 15 -3.21 -10.78 -6.40
N HIS A 16 -2.75 -9.54 -6.34
CA HIS A 16 -1.88 -9.07 -5.27
C HIS A 16 -2.16 -7.62 -4.92
N TYR A 17 -1.71 -7.22 -3.74
CA TYR A 17 -1.97 -5.89 -3.19
C TYR A 17 -0.65 -5.17 -3.00
N VAL A 18 -0.62 -3.88 -3.32
CA VAL A 18 0.54 -3.02 -3.16
C VAL A 18 0.16 -1.91 -2.20
N VAL A 19 0.86 -1.85 -1.08
CA VAL A 19 0.65 -0.87 -0.03
C VAL A 19 1.79 0.15 -0.10
N TYR A 20 1.51 1.34 -0.62
CA TYR A 20 2.45 2.45 -0.58
C TYR A 20 2.51 3.01 0.83
N PHE A 21 3.70 2.97 1.41
CA PHE A 21 3.88 3.19 2.84
C PHE A 21 5.06 4.11 3.11
N ALA A 22 4.95 4.93 4.15
CA ALA A 22 6.04 5.80 4.58
C ALA A 22 7.24 4.99 5.11
N SER A 23 8.45 5.32 4.66
CA SER A 23 9.67 4.73 5.21
C SER A 23 9.86 5.06 6.69
N GLY A 24 10.70 4.27 7.36
CA GLY A 24 11.00 4.42 8.79
C GLY A 24 10.35 3.33 9.64
N GLN A 25 11.00 2.99 10.76
CA GLN A 25 10.48 2.08 11.77
C GLN A 25 10.68 2.75 13.15
N PRO A 26 9.65 3.43 13.70
CA PRO A 26 8.30 3.61 13.18
C PRO A 26 8.24 4.58 11.98
N SER A 27 7.25 4.42 11.11
CA SER A 27 7.04 5.30 9.96
C SER A 27 6.83 6.75 10.40
N TRP A 28 7.37 7.70 9.63
CA TRP A 28 7.22 9.13 9.90
C TRP A 28 5.78 9.65 9.69
N CYS A 29 4.94 8.86 9.02
CA CYS A 29 3.55 9.19 8.76
C CYS A 29 2.64 8.57 9.85
N PRO A 30 1.84 9.38 10.57
CA PRO A 30 0.91 8.87 11.58
C PRO A 30 -0.16 7.97 10.96
N ASP A 31 -0.76 8.37 9.83
CA ASP A 31 -1.78 7.58 9.13
C ASP A 31 -1.28 6.18 8.73
N CYS A 32 -0.01 6.08 8.34
CA CYS A 32 0.62 4.80 8.03
C CYS A 32 0.63 3.90 9.28
N ARG A 33 1.04 4.44 10.44
CA ARG A 33 1.06 3.68 11.69
C ARG A 33 -0.33 3.21 12.10
N ASP A 34 -1.35 4.05 11.90
CA ASP A 34 -2.74 3.73 12.21
C ASP A 34 -3.34 2.68 11.27
N ALA A 35 -2.86 2.61 10.01
CA ALA A 35 -3.26 1.59 9.04
C ALA A 35 -2.59 0.21 9.26
N LEU A 36 -1.45 0.13 9.94
CA LEU A 36 -0.76 -1.16 10.20
C LEU A 36 -1.64 -2.25 10.83
N PRO A 37 -2.41 -1.99 11.92
CA PRO A 37 -3.27 -3.01 12.51
C PRO A 37 -4.31 -3.53 11.51
N ALA A 38 -4.96 -2.62 10.76
CA ALA A 38 -5.95 -3.00 9.75
C ALA A 38 -5.33 -3.83 8.61
N LEU A 39 -4.16 -3.43 8.11
CA LEU A 39 -3.41 -4.19 7.11
C LEU A 39 -3.02 -5.59 7.61
N LYS A 40 -2.53 -5.70 8.85
CA LYS A 40 -2.19 -6.99 9.45
C LYS A 40 -3.42 -7.87 9.66
N ALA A 41 -4.57 -7.30 9.98
CA ALA A 41 -5.81 -8.06 10.16
C ALA A 41 -6.40 -8.61 8.85
N VAL A 42 -6.07 -7.99 7.70
CA VAL A 42 -6.57 -8.39 6.38
C VAL A 42 -5.56 -9.22 5.59
N PHE A 43 -4.26 -8.95 5.75
CA PHE A 43 -3.19 -9.58 4.97
C PHE A 43 -2.23 -10.42 5.81
N GLY A 44 -2.43 -10.51 7.12
CA GLY A 44 -1.50 -11.20 8.03
C GLY A 44 -1.68 -12.72 8.07
N GLY A 45 -2.87 -13.23 7.75
CA GLY A 45 -3.20 -14.65 7.82
C GLY A 45 -2.50 -15.49 6.75
N ALA A 46 -2.43 -16.79 6.98
CA ALA A 46 -1.80 -17.74 6.04
C ALA A 46 -2.61 -17.96 4.76
N SER A 47 -3.94 -17.82 4.85
CA SER A 47 -4.88 -17.93 3.73
C SER A 47 -5.32 -16.58 3.17
N ASP A 48 -4.77 -15.49 3.70
CA ASP A 48 -5.07 -14.13 3.27
C ASP A 48 -4.28 -13.77 2.00
N PRO A 49 -4.72 -12.77 1.23
CA PRO A 49 -4.04 -12.38 0.01
C PRO A 49 -2.66 -11.79 0.29
N THR A 50 -1.76 -11.93 -0.68
CA THR A 50 -0.41 -11.36 -0.58
C THR A 50 -0.45 -9.84 -0.78
N ALA A 51 0.03 -9.11 0.24
CA ALA A 51 0.24 -7.68 0.18
C ALA A 51 1.73 -7.32 0.27
N TYR A 52 2.15 -6.40 -0.61
CA TYR A 52 3.51 -5.92 -0.76
C TYR A 52 3.61 -4.48 -0.29
N ILE A 53 4.42 -4.21 0.73
CA ILE A 53 4.68 -2.86 1.21
C ILE A 53 5.76 -2.22 0.35
N VAL A 54 5.40 -1.14 -0.34
CA VAL A 54 6.32 -0.32 -1.12
C VAL A 54 6.62 0.96 -0.36
N ARG A 55 7.88 1.08 0.07
CA ARG A 55 8.34 2.26 0.81
C ARG A 55 8.53 3.46 -0.11
N VAL A 56 7.82 4.55 0.17
CA VAL A 56 7.85 5.76 -0.68
C VAL A 56 9.07 6.65 -0.47
N GLY A 57 9.93 6.30 0.48
CA GLY A 57 11.08 7.11 0.89
C GLY A 57 10.85 7.87 2.20
N SER A 58 11.84 8.70 2.53
CA SER A 58 11.79 9.61 3.67
C SER A 58 10.70 10.68 3.51
N ARG A 59 10.33 11.35 4.60
CA ARG A 59 9.35 12.45 4.59
C ARG A 59 9.77 13.58 3.65
N GLU A 60 11.07 13.84 3.57
CA GLU A 60 11.65 14.86 2.70
C GLU A 60 11.51 14.49 1.24
N GLU A 61 11.84 13.24 0.87
CA GLU A 61 11.63 12.72 -0.49
C GLU A 61 10.15 12.70 -0.89
N TRP A 62 9.25 12.39 0.04
CA TRP A 62 7.80 12.44 -0.21
C TRP A 62 7.30 13.88 -0.43
N ARG A 63 7.77 14.82 0.40
CA ARG A 63 7.41 16.24 0.29
C ARG A 63 8.05 16.94 -0.89
N ALA A 64 9.19 16.44 -1.39
CA ALA A 64 9.88 16.96 -2.56
C ALA A 64 9.09 16.68 -3.86
N THR A 65 7.84 17.13 -3.92
CA THR A 65 7.00 17.07 -5.13
C THR A 65 7.49 18.12 -6.12
N PRO A 66 7.67 17.78 -7.42
CA PRO A 66 7.29 16.55 -8.11
C PRO A 66 8.41 15.48 -8.25
N LYS A 67 9.50 15.54 -7.48
CA LYS A 67 10.61 14.57 -7.60
C LYS A 67 10.28 13.14 -7.17
N ASN A 68 9.22 12.93 -6.37
CA ASN A 68 8.89 11.58 -5.93
C ASN A 68 8.23 10.76 -7.06
N LYS A 69 8.90 9.70 -7.50
CA LYS A 69 8.43 8.79 -8.56
C LYS A 69 7.04 8.19 -8.32
N TYR A 70 6.63 8.01 -7.07
CA TYR A 70 5.33 7.43 -6.73
C TYR A 70 4.17 8.43 -6.91
N ARG A 71 4.45 9.74 -6.86
CA ARG A 71 3.46 10.79 -7.14
C ARG A 71 3.26 11.02 -8.64
N LEU A 72 4.15 10.48 -9.47
CA LEU A 72 4.10 10.59 -10.92
C LEU A 72 3.45 9.35 -11.57
N PRO A 73 3.06 9.44 -12.84
CA PRO A 73 2.67 8.27 -13.63
C PRO A 73 3.79 7.21 -13.66
N PRO A 74 3.47 5.92 -13.58
CA PRO A 74 2.12 5.33 -13.66
C PRO A 74 1.35 5.27 -12.33
N TYR A 75 1.97 5.56 -11.18
CA TYR A 75 1.40 5.26 -9.87
C TYR A 75 0.39 6.31 -9.37
N ASN A 76 0.69 7.60 -9.56
CA ASN A 76 -0.19 8.72 -9.18
C ASN A 76 -0.67 8.64 -7.70
N ILE A 77 0.22 8.32 -6.78
CA ILE A 77 -0.07 8.19 -5.35
C ILE A 77 -0.04 9.59 -4.72
N ASN A 78 -1.18 10.13 -4.33
CA ASN A 78 -1.26 11.49 -3.77
C ASN A 78 -1.05 11.52 -2.24
N GLY A 79 -1.35 10.44 -1.54
CA GLY A 79 -1.25 10.30 -0.09
C GLY A 79 -0.63 8.98 0.32
N VAL A 80 -0.11 8.89 1.54
CA VAL A 80 0.27 7.61 2.15
C VAL A 80 -0.43 7.50 3.51
N PRO A 81 -0.91 6.30 3.90
CA PRO A 81 -0.83 5.04 3.19
C PRO A 81 -1.77 4.99 1.97
N THR A 82 -1.49 4.16 0.97
CA THR A 82 -2.42 3.92 -0.14
C THR A 82 -2.31 2.46 -0.55
N VAL A 83 -3.45 1.77 -0.62
CA VAL A 83 -3.49 0.36 -1.02
C VAL A 83 -4.05 0.25 -2.42
N VAL A 84 -3.30 -0.41 -3.29
CA VAL A 84 -3.69 -0.65 -4.68
C VAL A 84 -3.82 -2.15 -4.89
N LYS A 85 -4.94 -2.58 -5.47
CA LYS A 85 -5.19 -3.95 -5.86
C LYS A 85 -4.84 -4.13 -7.33
N TYR A 86 -3.98 -5.11 -7.59
CA TYR A 86 -3.62 -5.54 -8.93
C TYR A 86 -4.17 -6.94 -9.18
N LYS A 87 -4.75 -7.14 -10.36
CA LYS A 87 -5.22 -8.44 -10.85
C LYS A 87 -4.79 -8.57 -12.30
N GLU A 88 -4.08 -9.65 -12.63
CA GLU A 88 -3.63 -9.93 -14.00
C GLU A 88 -2.82 -8.76 -14.60
N GLY A 89 -1.96 -8.14 -13.78
CA GLY A 89 -1.12 -7.01 -14.18
C GLY A 89 -1.86 -5.68 -14.37
N LYS A 90 -3.16 -5.60 -14.05
CA LYS A 90 -3.95 -4.37 -14.12
C LYS A 90 -4.40 -3.91 -12.74
N GLU A 91 -4.36 -2.61 -12.52
CA GLU A 91 -4.99 -2.01 -11.35
C GLU A 91 -6.51 -2.19 -11.47
N VAL A 92 -7.11 -2.87 -10.50
CA VAL A 92 -8.56 -3.08 -10.42
C VAL A 92 -9.23 -2.22 -9.36
N GLY A 93 -8.44 -1.64 -8.45
CA GLY A 93 -8.96 -0.71 -7.44
C GLY A 93 -7.85 -0.15 -6.57
N ARG A 94 -8.12 0.99 -5.93
CA ARG A 94 -7.23 1.63 -4.96
C ARG A 94 -8.02 2.23 -3.80
N LEU A 95 -7.40 2.29 -2.63
CA LEU A 95 -7.92 2.91 -1.41
C LEU A 95 -6.94 4.00 -0.96
N GLY A 96 -7.46 5.19 -0.68
CA GLY A 96 -6.65 6.32 -0.22
C GLY A 96 -6.18 6.20 1.23
N ASP A 97 -5.61 7.28 1.77
CA ASP A 97 -5.07 7.38 3.13
C ASP A 97 -6.08 7.04 4.24
N LYS A 98 -7.30 7.60 4.18
CA LYS A 98 -8.36 7.30 5.15
C LYS A 98 -8.89 5.88 5.03
N GLU A 99 -9.14 5.43 3.80
CA GLU A 99 -9.75 4.12 3.57
C GLU A 99 -8.80 2.97 3.92
N SER A 100 -7.50 3.18 3.72
CA SER A 100 -6.45 2.23 4.08
C SER A 100 -6.32 2.03 5.60
N GLN A 101 -6.85 2.96 6.41
CA GLN A 101 -6.93 2.82 7.87
C GLN A 101 -8.14 2.00 8.32
N VAL A 102 -9.12 1.78 7.44
CA VAL A 102 -10.37 1.10 7.77
C VAL A 102 -10.30 -0.36 7.31
N GLU A 103 -10.24 -1.28 8.27
CA GLU A 103 -10.19 -2.73 8.01
C GLU A 103 -11.35 -3.18 7.10
N SER A 104 -12.56 -2.67 7.33
CA SER A 104 -13.73 -3.02 6.51
C SER A 104 -13.57 -2.62 5.04
N SER A 105 -12.92 -1.49 4.75
CA SER A 105 -12.66 -1.03 3.38
C SER A 105 -11.61 -1.92 2.72
N LEU A 106 -10.55 -2.27 3.45
CA LEU A 106 -9.54 -3.22 2.98
C LEU A 106 -10.16 -4.60 2.68
N ARG A 107 -11.01 -5.12 3.56
CA ARG A 107 -11.73 -6.39 3.35
C ARG A 107 -12.65 -6.33 2.13
N LYS A 108 -13.34 -5.23 1.91
CA LYS A 108 -14.17 -5.01 0.70
C LYS A 108 -13.32 -5.05 -0.56
N LEU A 109 -12.16 -4.37 -0.57
CA LEU A 109 -11.23 -4.42 -1.70
C LEU A 109 -10.73 -5.84 -1.95
N VAL A 110 -10.43 -6.59 -0.88
CA VAL A 110 -9.98 -7.97 -0.98
C VAL A 110 -11.05 -8.92 -1.51
N SER A 111 -12.29 -8.72 -1.08
CA SER A 111 -13.43 -9.57 -1.43
C SER A 111 -14.05 -9.26 -2.80
N GLN A 112 -13.66 -8.18 -3.48
CA GLN A 112 -14.08 -7.85 -4.85
C GLN A 112 -13.44 -8.77 -5.91
#